data_AF-A0A8I1NWZ3-F1
#
_entry.id   AF-A0A8I1NWZ3-F1
#
_cell.length_a   1.000
_cell.length_b   1.000
_cell.length_c   1.000
_cell.angle_alpha   90.00
_cell.angle_beta   90.00
_cell.angle_gamma   90.00
#
_symmetry.space_group_name_H-M   'P 1'
#
loop_
_entity.id
_entity.type
_entity.pdbx_description
1 polymer ?
#
loop_
_entity_poly.entity_id
_entity_poly.type
_entity_poly.pdbx_seq_one_letter_code
_entity_poly.pdbx_strand_id
1 'polypeptide(L)'
;MFGAPEVEHFHRNPRPPSSEEWPLDYEVTRFQDLSMEEQVRLLAEDPHTPWARSTRKRLTADEKAALIASAANWLRLGQRVRITSTSPSIDGSKERQVGRVGTVWRTCRPPFDDYVHINLDLVGQERTEKVVFVELRDVEPIED
;
A
#
# COMPACT_ATOMS: atom_id res chain seq x y z
N MET A 1 -27.59 36.71 -25.34
CA MET A 1 -26.33 36.36 -24.64
C MET A 1 -26.37 34.87 -24.32
N PHE A 2 -25.37 34.14 -24.83
CA PHE A 2 -24.84 32.82 -24.42
C PHE A 2 -25.81 31.65 -24.18
N GLY A 3 -26.08 30.90 -25.25
CA GLY A 3 -26.59 29.53 -25.22
C GLY A 3 -25.59 28.58 -25.88
N ALA A 4 -24.41 28.41 -25.28
CA ALA A 4 -23.50 27.35 -25.69
C ALA A 4 -23.96 26.03 -25.05
N PRO A 5 -23.93 24.90 -25.78
CA PRO A 5 -24.20 23.59 -25.18
C PRO A 5 -23.16 23.31 -24.09
N GLU A 6 -23.61 22.73 -22.98
CA GLU A 6 -22.75 22.27 -21.91
C GLU A 6 -21.84 21.16 -22.47
N VAL A 7 -20.55 21.46 -22.60
CA VAL A 7 -19.55 20.47 -23.01
C VAL A 7 -18.94 19.90 -21.74
N GLU A 8 -19.31 18.66 -21.41
CA GLU A 8 -18.58 17.91 -20.39
C GLU A 8 -17.19 17.57 -20.91
N HIS A 9 -16.18 18.26 -20.37
CA HIS A 9 -14.78 17.95 -20.62
C HIS A 9 -14.35 16.78 -19.75
N PHE A 10 -14.32 15.56 -20.32
CA PHE A 10 -13.70 14.41 -19.67
C PHE A 10 -12.17 14.56 -19.71
N HIS A 11 -11.61 15.12 -18.65
CA HIS A 11 -10.16 15.12 -18.47
C HIS A 11 -9.68 13.67 -18.36
N ARG A 12 -8.65 13.34 -19.14
CA ARG A 12 -8.00 12.04 -19.03
C ARG A 12 -7.39 11.95 -17.64
N ASN A 13 -7.74 10.89 -16.89
CA ASN A 13 -7.08 10.63 -15.61
C ASN A 13 -5.57 10.54 -15.83
N PRO A 14 -4.77 11.04 -14.86
CA PRO A 14 -3.32 10.90 -14.90
C PRO A 14 -2.95 9.44 -15.15
N ARG A 15 -1.89 9.19 -15.93
CA ARG A 15 -1.36 7.82 -16.01
C ARG A 15 -0.92 7.39 -14.61
N PRO A 16 -1.08 6.11 -14.25
CA PRO A 16 -0.47 5.61 -13.02
C PRO A 16 1.02 5.98 -13.03
N PRO A 17 1.58 6.37 -11.87
CA PRO A 17 3.03 6.49 -11.77
C PRO A 17 3.64 5.16 -12.22
N SER A 18 4.78 5.23 -12.92
CA SER A 18 5.60 4.02 -13.07
C SER A 18 5.87 3.48 -11.68
N SER A 19 5.85 2.15 -11.51
CA SER A 19 6.38 1.55 -10.30
C SER A 19 7.83 2.02 -10.19
N GLU A 20 8.09 2.99 -9.30
CA GLU A 20 9.46 3.36 -8.97
C GLU A 20 10.17 2.10 -8.49
N GLU A 21 11.47 1.98 -8.78
CA GLU A 21 12.33 1.07 -8.02
C GLU A 21 12.35 1.59 -6.58
N TRP A 22 11.33 1.19 -5.82
CA TRP A 22 11.28 1.40 -4.40
C TRP A 22 12.21 0.34 -3.78
N PRO A 23 13.23 0.75 -3.03
CA PRO A 23 14.07 -0.20 -2.33
C PRO A 23 13.22 -0.87 -1.24
N LEU A 24 12.93 -2.16 -1.42
CA LEU A 24 12.35 -2.95 -0.36
C LEU A 24 13.30 -2.91 0.84
N ASP A 25 12.81 -2.50 2.00
CA ASP A 25 13.53 -2.60 3.28
C ASP A 25 13.55 -4.06 3.80
N TYR A 26 13.07 -5.00 2.99
CA TYR A 26 12.97 -6.42 3.27
C TYR A 26 13.16 -7.26 2.01
N GLU A 27 13.55 -8.51 2.20
CA GLU A 27 13.63 -9.52 1.15
C GLU A 27 12.39 -10.41 1.22
N VAL A 28 11.93 -10.87 0.05
CA VAL A 28 10.87 -11.87 -0.05
C VAL A 28 11.40 -13.08 -0.78
N THR A 29 11.34 -14.22 -0.14
CA THR A 29 11.62 -15.52 -0.76
C THR A 29 10.31 -16.24 -0.97
N ARG A 30 9.90 -16.43 -2.23
CA ARG A 30 8.71 -17.23 -2.55
C ARG A 30 9.13 -18.68 -2.70
N PHE A 31 8.30 -19.59 -2.18
CA PHE A 31 8.57 -21.02 -2.22
C PHE A 31 8.76 -21.54 -3.65
N GLN A 32 7.96 -21.02 -4.58
CA GLN A 32 8.00 -21.37 -6.01
C GLN A 32 9.27 -20.89 -6.74
N ASP A 33 9.97 -19.89 -6.19
CA ASP A 33 11.21 -19.35 -6.79
C ASP A 33 12.44 -20.15 -6.33
N LEU A 34 12.29 -21.04 -5.34
CA LEU A 34 13.33 -21.93 -4.84
C LEU A 34 13.55 -23.11 -5.79
N SER A 35 14.74 -23.70 -5.74
CA SER A 35 15.01 -24.95 -6.44
C SER A 35 14.16 -26.10 -5.89
N MET A 36 13.90 -27.12 -6.70
CA MET A 36 13.08 -28.26 -6.29
C MET A 36 13.67 -29.00 -5.08
N GLU A 37 15.00 -29.08 -4.97
CA GLU A 37 15.69 -29.69 -3.83
C GLU A 37 15.43 -28.90 -2.53
N GLU A 38 15.49 -27.58 -2.60
CA GLU A 38 15.20 -26.72 -1.44
C GLU A 38 13.73 -26.77 -1.04
N GLN A 39 12.82 -26.81 -2.01
CA GLN A 39 11.39 -26.98 -1.76
C GLN A 39 11.11 -28.28 -1.00
N VAL A 40 11.70 -29.40 -1.44
CA VAL A 40 11.56 -30.71 -0.77
C VAL A 40 12.17 -30.68 0.63
N ARG A 41 13.36 -30.09 0.80
CA ARG A 41 14.00 -29.95 2.11
C ARG A 41 13.11 -29.18 3.09
N LEU A 42 12.59 -28.03 2.67
CA LEU A 42 11.74 -27.19 3.52
C LEU A 42 10.43 -27.89 3.90
N LEU A 43 9.78 -28.58 2.95
CA LEU A 43 8.55 -29.33 3.23
C LEU A 43 8.80 -30.53 4.14
N ALA A 44 9.99 -31.15 4.08
CA ALA A 44 10.37 -32.23 4.99
C ALA A 44 10.64 -31.72 6.41
N GLU A 45 11.23 -30.52 6.55
CA GLU A 45 11.44 -29.86 7.85
C GLU A 45 10.14 -29.35 8.47
N ASP A 46 9.29 -28.73 7.66
CA ASP A 46 7.98 -28.21 8.06
C ASP A 46 6.95 -28.41 6.93
N PRO A 47 6.01 -29.37 7.09
CA PRO A 47 4.92 -29.60 6.14
C PRO A 47 3.99 -28.40 5.96
N HIS A 48 4.01 -27.45 6.90
CA HIS A 48 3.26 -26.20 6.86
C HIS A 48 4.13 -25.01 6.42
N THR A 49 5.25 -25.27 5.74
CA THR A 49 6.12 -24.22 5.19
C THR A 49 5.29 -23.18 4.43
N PRO A 50 5.43 -21.88 4.77
CA PRO A 50 4.66 -20.83 4.11
C PRO A 50 5.09 -20.67 2.65
N TRP A 51 4.12 -20.35 1.79
CA TRP A 51 4.36 -20.10 0.36
C TRP A 51 5.28 -18.90 0.06
N ALA A 52 5.43 -17.99 1.02
CA ALA A 52 6.42 -16.92 0.96
C ALA A 52 6.94 -16.59 2.36
N ARG A 53 8.24 -16.27 2.45
CA ARG A 53 8.90 -15.76 3.64
C ARG A 53 9.34 -14.33 3.37
N SER A 54 9.13 -13.43 4.33
CA SER A 54 9.58 -12.05 4.25
C SER A 54 10.49 -11.74 5.43
N THR A 55 11.57 -10.99 5.21
CA THR A 55 12.42 -10.48 6.29
C THR A 55 11.84 -9.22 6.96
N ARG A 56 10.67 -8.75 6.50
CA ARG A 56 9.99 -7.57 7.05
C ARG A 56 9.65 -7.81 8.51
N LYS A 57 10.27 -7.03 9.39
CA LYS A 57 10.05 -7.16 10.83
C LYS A 57 8.62 -6.75 11.19
N ARG A 58 8.02 -7.52 12.09
CA ARG A 58 6.78 -7.15 12.76
C ARG A 58 7.09 -6.02 13.73
N LEU A 59 6.28 -4.97 13.71
CA LEU A 59 6.39 -3.88 14.68
C LEU A 59 6.08 -4.40 16.09
N THR A 60 6.98 -4.09 17.02
CA THR A 60 6.77 -4.22 18.46
C THR A 60 5.70 -3.24 18.95
N ALA A 61 5.21 -3.41 20.18
CA ALA A 61 4.21 -2.50 20.75
C ALA A 61 4.74 -1.06 20.86
N ASP A 62 6.01 -0.89 21.24
CA ASP A 62 6.65 0.42 21.38
C ASP A 62 6.85 1.09 20.02
N GLU A 63 7.28 0.34 18.99
CA GLU A 63 7.41 0.86 17.63
C GLU A 63 6.05 1.26 17.05
N LYS A 64 4.99 0.49 17.30
CA LYS A 64 3.62 0.87 16.92
C LYS A 64 3.19 2.16 17.59
N ALA A 65 3.40 2.28 18.89
CA ALA A 65 3.03 3.48 19.64
C ALA A 65 3.78 4.72 19.14
N ALA A 66 5.08 4.58 18.87
CA ALA A 66 5.91 5.65 18.31
C ALA A 66 5.45 6.06 16.90
N LEU A 67 5.09 5.09 16.05
CA LEU A 67 4.56 5.33 14.71
C LEU A 67 3.21 6.05 14.74
N ILE A 68 2.30 5.65 15.63
CA ILE A 68 1.01 6.30 15.80
C ILE A 68 1.20 7.74 16.31
N ALA A 69 2.10 7.93 17.28
CA ALA A 69 2.41 9.25 17.83
C ALA A 69 3.03 10.18 16.77
N SER A 70 3.95 9.68 15.92
CA SER A 70 4.53 10.47 14.85
C SER A 70 3.50 10.83 13.76
N ALA A 71 2.53 9.95 13.52
CA ALA A 71 1.45 10.18 12.58
C ALA A 71 0.37 11.15 13.10
N ALA A 72 0.26 11.36 14.42
CA ALA A 72 -0.83 12.11 15.05
C ALA A 72 -1.01 13.55 14.52
N ASN A 73 0.05 14.18 14.04
CA ASN A 73 0.01 15.55 13.50
C ASN A 73 -0.66 15.66 12.12
N TRP A 74 -0.71 14.57 11.36
CA TRP A 74 -1.24 14.56 9.99
C TRP A 74 -2.33 13.51 9.74
N LEU A 75 -2.45 12.47 10.56
CA LEU A 75 -3.41 11.38 10.37
C LEU A 75 -4.85 11.80 10.71
N ARG A 76 -5.50 12.49 9.77
CA ARG A 76 -6.89 12.97 9.86
C ARG A 76 -7.63 12.69 8.56
N LEU A 77 -8.95 12.59 8.64
CA LEU A 77 -9.81 12.45 7.46
C LEU A 77 -9.56 13.60 6.48
N GLY A 78 -9.49 13.28 5.20
CA GLY A 78 -9.21 14.28 4.16
C GLY A 78 -7.72 14.59 3.96
N GLN A 79 -6.81 14.10 4.82
CA GLN A 79 -5.38 14.31 4.61
C GLN A 79 -4.91 13.64 3.32
N ARG A 80 -4.20 14.38 2.47
CA ARG A 80 -3.54 13.88 1.28
C ARG A 80 -2.28 13.12 1.66
N VAL A 81 -2.12 11.94 1.09
CA VAL A 81 -1.05 11.01 1.41
C VAL A 81 -0.56 10.28 0.16
N ARG A 82 0.71 9.88 0.18
CA ARG A 82 1.33 8.98 -0.81
C ARG A 82 1.70 7.66 -0.15
N ILE A 83 1.47 6.56 -0.86
CA ILE A 83 1.99 5.25 -0.47
C ILE A 83 3.44 5.17 -0.92
N THR A 84 4.38 5.02 0.01
CA THR A 84 5.83 5.05 -0.26
C THR A 84 6.47 3.67 -0.25
N SER A 85 5.85 2.71 0.42
CA SER A 85 6.27 1.30 0.41
C SER A 85 5.05 0.40 0.62
N THR A 86 5.24 -0.91 0.72
CA THR A 86 4.15 -1.80 1.11
C THR A 86 4.68 -3.10 1.70
N SER A 87 3.84 -3.82 2.44
CA SER A 87 4.02 -5.25 2.75
C SER A 87 3.82 -6.11 1.48
N PRO A 88 4.55 -7.23 1.32
CA PRO A 88 4.48 -7.99 0.08
C PRO A 88 3.11 -8.62 -0.13
N SER A 89 2.72 -8.76 -1.40
CA SER A 89 1.51 -9.47 -1.79
C SER A 89 1.82 -10.60 -2.77
N ILE A 90 0.99 -11.65 -2.73
CA ILE A 90 1.18 -12.84 -3.56
C ILE A 90 1.06 -12.49 -5.05
N ASP A 91 0.09 -11.65 -5.39
CA ASP A 91 -0.27 -11.27 -6.76
C ASP A 91 0.40 -9.97 -7.24
N GLY A 92 1.22 -9.35 -6.40
CA GLY A 92 1.85 -8.06 -6.71
C GLY A 92 0.88 -6.87 -6.65
N SER A 93 -0.35 -7.05 -6.16
CA SER A 93 -1.39 -6.01 -6.14
C SER A 93 -1.04 -4.85 -5.22
N LYS A 94 -0.37 -5.12 -4.10
CA LYS A 94 0.06 -4.09 -3.15
C LYS A 94 1.22 -3.28 -3.70
N GLU A 95 2.17 -3.95 -4.34
CA GLU A 95 3.37 -3.36 -4.91
C GLU A 95 3.00 -2.33 -6.01
N ARG A 96 1.92 -2.60 -6.77
CA ARG A 96 1.36 -1.66 -7.76
C ARG A 96 0.73 -0.39 -7.16
N GLN A 97 0.53 -0.34 -5.84
CA GLN A 97 -0.01 0.84 -5.16
C GLN A 97 1.09 1.80 -4.71
N VAL A 98 2.35 1.37 -4.69
CA VAL A 98 3.48 2.23 -4.32
C VAL A 98 3.59 3.37 -5.33
N GLY A 99 3.84 4.58 -4.81
CA GLY A 99 3.82 5.83 -5.55
C GLY A 99 2.42 6.42 -5.76
N ARG A 100 1.33 5.66 -5.54
CA ARG A 100 -0.02 6.19 -5.68
C ARG A 100 -0.35 7.17 -4.57
N VAL A 101 -1.13 8.17 -4.94
CA VAL A 101 -1.63 9.21 -4.05
C VAL A 101 -3.11 8.98 -3.79
N GLY A 102 -3.54 9.34 -2.59
CA GLY A 102 -4.93 9.32 -2.22
C GLY A 102 -5.20 10.18 -1.01
N THR A 103 -6.39 10.00 -0.46
CA THR A 103 -6.88 10.75 0.69
C THR A 103 -7.22 9.79 1.81
N VAL A 104 -6.86 10.14 3.05
CA VAL A 104 -7.27 9.40 4.24
C VAL A 104 -8.80 9.39 4.34
N TRP A 105 -9.37 8.21 4.13
CA TRP A 105 -10.81 7.97 4.11
C TRP A 105 -11.35 7.54 5.48
N ARG A 106 -10.57 6.74 6.20
CA ARG A 106 -10.95 6.25 7.53
C ARG A 106 -9.73 5.89 8.36
N THR A 107 -9.69 6.38 9.60
CA THR A 107 -8.71 5.95 10.60
C THR A 107 -9.21 4.71 11.34
N CYS A 108 -8.27 3.89 11.79
CA CYS A 108 -8.56 2.62 12.44
C CYS A 108 -8.49 2.72 13.97
N ARG A 109 -8.95 1.66 14.63
CA ARG A 109 -8.86 1.48 16.09
C ARG A 109 -8.10 0.18 16.38
N PRO A 110 -7.64 -0.05 17.62
CA PRO A 110 -7.02 -1.31 18.00
C PRO A 110 -7.86 -2.52 17.56
N PRO A 111 -7.25 -3.58 17.01
CA PRO A 111 -5.80 -3.84 16.93
C PRO A 111 -5.09 -3.30 15.67
N PHE A 112 -5.76 -2.45 14.88
CA PHE A 112 -5.29 -1.95 13.58
C PHE A 112 -5.04 -0.44 13.58
N ASP A 113 -4.83 0.16 14.74
CA ASP A 113 -4.52 1.58 14.88
C ASP A 113 -3.19 1.98 14.23
N ASP A 114 -2.35 1.01 13.86
CA ASP A 114 -1.18 1.16 13.00
C ASP A 114 -1.49 1.06 11.48
N TYR A 115 -2.77 1.06 11.09
CA TYR A 115 -3.23 1.05 9.71
C TYR A 115 -4.22 2.19 9.39
N VAL A 116 -4.36 2.49 8.11
CA VAL A 116 -5.27 3.53 7.60
C VAL A 116 -5.97 3.07 6.32
N HIS A 117 -7.21 3.50 6.11
CA HIS A 117 -7.88 3.38 4.82
C HIS A 117 -7.64 4.61 3.97
N ILE A 118 -7.15 4.41 2.76
CA ILE A 118 -6.87 5.48 1.80
C ILE A 118 -7.76 5.28 0.59
N ASN A 119 -8.50 6.32 0.21
CA ASN A 119 -9.19 6.36 -1.08
C ASN A 119 -8.20 6.92 -2.11
N LEU A 120 -7.75 6.06 -3.03
CA LEU A 120 -6.76 6.41 -4.05
C LEU A 120 -7.38 7.22 -5.17
N ASP A 121 -6.61 8.19 -5.67
CA ASP A 121 -6.99 8.93 -6.86
C ASP A 121 -7.06 7.98 -8.06
N LEU A 122 -8.11 8.13 -8.87
CA LEU A 122 -8.27 7.31 -10.07
C LEU A 122 -7.19 7.63 -11.10
N VAL A 123 -6.57 6.57 -11.65
CA VAL A 123 -5.54 6.69 -12.69
C VAL A 123 -5.95 5.98 -13.97
N GLY A 124 -5.46 6.46 -15.12
CA GLY A 124 -5.67 5.84 -16.43
C GLY A 124 -7.14 5.66 -16.82
N GLN A 125 -7.61 4.42 -16.83
CA GLN A 125 -9.00 4.04 -17.18
C GLN A 125 -9.84 3.62 -15.97
N GLU A 126 -9.34 3.82 -14.74
CA GLU A 126 -10.10 3.52 -13.54
C GLU A 126 -11.35 4.42 -13.46
N ARG A 127 -12.51 3.81 -13.17
CA ARG A 127 -13.82 4.48 -13.06
C ARG A 127 -14.49 4.28 -11.72
N THR A 128 -13.92 3.44 -10.86
CA THR A 128 -14.50 3.07 -9.57
C THR A 128 -13.55 3.42 -8.46
N GLU A 129 -14.12 3.91 -7.35
CA GLU A 129 -13.40 4.22 -6.13
C GLU A 129 -12.46 3.08 -5.71
N LYS A 130 -11.26 3.43 -5.25
CA LYS A 130 -10.23 2.48 -4.85
C LYS A 130 -9.82 2.74 -3.41
N VAL A 131 -10.55 2.14 -2.48
CA VAL A 131 -10.19 2.17 -1.06
C VAL A 131 -9.23 1.02 -0.75
N VAL A 132 -8.06 1.36 -0.22
CA VAL A 132 -7.02 0.40 0.18
C VAL A 132 -6.74 0.49 1.68
N PHE A 133 -6.28 -0.62 2.25
CA PHE A 133 -5.94 -0.75 3.67
C PHE A 133 -4.43 -0.91 3.81
N VAL A 134 -3.76 0.09 4.38
CA VAL A 134 -2.30 0.25 4.33
C VAL A 134 -1.75 0.52 5.74
N GLU A 135 -0.54 0.03 6.01
CA GLU A 135 0.16 0.29 7.28
C GLU A 135 0.63 1.74 7.33
N LEU A 136 0.57 2.39 8.50
CA LEU A 136 1.01 3.78 8.64
C LEU A 136 2.48 3.99 8.28
N ARG A 137 3.34 2.98 8.45
CA ARG A 137 4.76 3.04 8.08
C ARG A 137 5.01 3.10 6.57
N ASP A 138 3.99 2.79 5.78
CA ASP A 138 4.06 2.73 4.32
C ASP A 138 3.46 3.99 3.66
N VAL A 139 3.13 5.00 4.47
CA VAL A 139 2.34 6.17 4.06
C VAL A 139 3.00 7.45 4.55
N GLU A 140 3.15 8.41 3.66
CA GLU A 140 3.64 9.74 4.00
C GLU A 140 2.59 10.81 3.66
N PRO A 141 2.40 11.83 4.51
CA PRO A 141 1.58 12.98 4.17
C PRO A 141 2.23 13.75 3.03
N ILE A 142 1.40 14.30 2.15
CA ILE A 142 1.85 15.27 1.15
C ILE A 142 1.16 16.61 1.39
N GLU A 143 1.89 17.68 1.11
CA GLU A 143 1.34 19.03 1.03
C GLU A 143 0.76 19.24 -0.38
N ASP A 144 -0.39 19.91 -0.45
CA ASP A 144 -0.98 20.37 -1.71
C ASP A 144 -0.39 21.71 -2.14
#